data_AF-A0A0K9F8I2-F1
#
_entry.id   AF-A0A0K9F8I2-F1
#
_cell.length_a   1.000
_cell.length_b   1.000
_cell.length_c   1.000
_cell.angle_alpha   90.00
_cell.angle_beta   90.00
_cell.angle_gamma   90.00
#
_symmetry.space_group_name_H-M   'P 1'
#
loop_
_entity.id
_entity.type
_entity.pdbx_description
1 polymer ?
#
loop_
_entity_poly.entity_id
_entity_poly.type
_entity_poly.pdbx_seq_one_letter_code
_entity_poly.pdbx_strand_id
1 'polypeptide(L)'
;MIAIIMMSLMILVGFLSMYSAIYSKNKDLEMLFIMGATDLILVVVNLVFNLSPIWFKRILLFVFGLFWSSLFLFFFITGRY
;
A
#
# COMPACT_ATOMS: atom_id res chain seq x y z
N MET A 1 -10.42 20.83 -10.04
CA MET A 1 -9.32 20.32 -10.90
C MET A 1 -8.23 19.64 -10.09
N ILE A 2 -7.68 20.29 -9.06
CA ILE A 2 -6.60 19.73 -8.22
C ILE A 2 -7.01 18.43 -7.52
N ALA A 3 -8.22 18.36 -6.95
CA ALA A 3 -8.72 17.16 -6.25
C ALA A 3 -8.77 15.91 -7.16
N ILE A 4 -9.20 16.08 -8.41
CA ILE A 4 -9.27 15.01 -9.42
C ILE A 4 -7.87 14.49 -9.72
N ILE A 5 -6.90 15.38 -9.93
CA ILE A 5 -5.50 15.02 -10.17
C ILE A 5 -4.92 14.26 -8.97
N MET A 6 -5.18 14.76 -7.75
CA MET A 6 -4.71 14.15 -6.51
C MET A 6 -5.27 12.73 -6.35
N MET A 7 -6.56 12.53 -6.61
CA MET A 7 -7.16 11.20 -6.49
C MET A 7 -6.67 10.23 -7.55
N SER A 8 -6.46 10.69 -8.79
CA SER A 8 -5.82 9.87 -9.83
C SER A 8 -4.40 9.42 -9.41
N LEU A 9 -3.63 10.30 -8.77
CA LEU A 9 -2.32 9.94 -8.22
C LEU A 9 -2.43 8.90 -7.10
N MET A 10 -3.40 9.04 -6.20
CA MET A 10 -3.61 8.07 -5.11
C MET A 10 -4.01 6.69 -5.64
N ILE A 11 -4.83 6.62 -6.69
CA ILE A 11 -5.17 5.37 -7.38
C ILE A 11 -3.91 4.74 -8.00
N LEU A 12 -3.06 5.55 -8.64
CA LEU A 12 -1.78 5.10 -9.20
C LEU A 12 -0.84 4.54 -8.13
N VAL A 13 -0.77 5.15 -6.94
CA VAL A 13 0.00 4.63 -5.80
C VAL A 13 -0.51 3.24 -5.39
N GLY A 14 -1.82 3.04 -5.37
CA GLY A 14 -2.43 1.72 -5.15
C GLY A 14 -1.95 0.69 -6.18
N PHE A 15 -1.98 1.03 -7.47
CA PHE A 15 -1.48 0.13 -8.52
C PHE A 15 0.02 -0.12 -8.46
N LEU A 16 0.84 0.88 -8.13
CA LEU A 16 2.28 0.71 -7.96
C LEU A 16 2.60 -0.21 -6.78
N SER A 17 1.85 -0.11 -5.68
CA SER A 17 2.03 -1.01 -4.54
C SER A 17 1.67 -2.46 -4.90
N MET A 18 0.57 -2.69 -5.64
CA MET A 18 0.23 -4.02 -6.19
C MET A 18 1.31 -4.54 -7.15
N TYR A 19 1.82 -3.69 -8.03
CA TYR A 19 2.89 -4.05 -8.95
C TYR A 19 4.17 -4.44 -8.20
N SER A 20 4.52 -3.68 -7.16
CA SER A 20 5.67 -4.00 -6.31
C SER A 20 5.50 -5.34 -5.58
N ALA A 21 4.29 -5.69 -5.15
CA ALA A 21 4.02 -6.99 -4.52
C ALA A 21 4.33 -8.19 -5.44
N ILE A 22 4.10 -8.04 -6.75
CA ILE A 22 4.33 -9.10 -7.75
C ILE A 22 5.81 -9.13 -8.16
N TYR A 23 6.40 -7.97 -8.47
CA TYR A 23 7.70 -7.89 -9.13
C TYR A 23 8.88 -7.57 -8.21
N SER A 24 8.65 -7.18 -6.94
CA SER A 24 9.74 -6.90 -6.01
C SER A 24 10.54 -8.15 -5.70
N LYS A 25 11.87 -8.01 -5.56
CA LYS A 25 12.74 -9.13 -5.21
C LYS A 25 12.57 -9.44 -3.72
N ASN A 26 12.76 -10.71 -3.35
CA ASN A 26 12.58 -11.14 -1.95
C ASN A 26 13.46 -10.34 -0.97
N LYS A 27 14.68 -9.98 -1.36
CA LYS A 27 15.61 -9.15 -0.56
C LYS A 27 15.06 -7.74 -0.29
N ASP A 28 14.36 -7.16 -1.27
CA ASP A 28 13.78 -5.82 -1.13
C ASP A 28 12.55 -5.85 -0.21
N LEU A 29 11.80 -6.97 -0.21
CA LEU A 29 10.67 -7.21 0.69
C LEU A 29 11.10 -7.54 2.13
N GLU A 30 12.31 -8.05 2.32
CA GLU A 30 12.91 -8.23 3.65
C GLU A 30 13.33 -6.91 4.27
N MET A 31 13.74 -5.93 3.46
CA MET A 31 14.15 -4.59 3.89
C MET A 31 13.03 -3.53 3.80
N LEU A 32 11.76 -3.95 3.78
CA LEU A 32 10.64 -3.02 3.74
C LEU A 32 10.56 -2.20 5.04
N PHE A 33 11.05 -0.97 4.99
CA PHE A 33 10.86 0.03 6.03
C PHE A 33 9.62 0.87 5.72
N ILE A 34 8.62 0.80 6.61
CA ILE A 34 7.44 1.66 6.54
C ILE A 34 7.77 2.97 7.26
N MET A 35 8.13 4.00 6.48
CA MET A 35 8.39 5.35 6.96
C MET A 35 7.06 6.13 7.06
N GLY A 36 6.85 6.83 8.19
CA GLY A 36 5.69 7.69 8.40
C GLY A 36 4.61 7.16 9.37
N ALA A 37 4.82 5.99 9.98
CA ALA A 37 3.95 5.48 11.04
C ALA A 37 4.33 6.10 12.41
N THR A 38 3.34 6.35 13.26
CA THR A 38 3.54 6.74 14.68
C THR A 38 4.08 5.54 15.49
N ASP A 39 4.76 5.78 16.62
CA ASP A 39 5.49 4.74 17.39
C ASP A 39 4.70 3.44 17.61
N LEU A 40 3.40 3.52 17.97
CA LEU A 40 2.56 2.33 18.20
C LEU A 40 2.21 1.57 16.91
N ILE A 41 1.90 2.30 15.82
CA ILE A 41 1.56 1.71 14.53
C ILE A 41 2.81 1.07 13.93
N LEU A 42 3.96 1.72 14.08
CA LEU A 42 5.25 1.25 13.60
C LEU A 42 5.64 -0.07 14.27
N VAL A 43 5.39 -0.23 15.58
CA VAL A 43 5.60 -1.49 16.32
C VAL A 43 4.70 -2.61 15.80
N VAL A 44 3.40 -2.36 15.64
CA VAL A 44 2.46 -3.39 15.14
C VAL A 44 2.81 -3.79 13.71
N VAL A 45 3.08 -2.81 12.86
CA VAL A 45 3.46 -3.02 11.47
C VAL A 45 4.79 -3.76 11.36
N ASN A 46 5.81 -3.41 12.16
CA ASN A 46 7.06 -4.15 12.19
C ASN A 46 6.88 -5.57 12.72
N LEU A 47 6.04 -5.80 13.72
CA LEU A 47 5.75 -7.16 14.19
C LEU A 47 5.09 -7.99 13.10
N VAL A 48 4.07 -7.44 12.43
CA VAL A 48 3.33 -8.14 11.38
C VAL A 48 4.20 -8.34 10.13
N PHE A 49 4.99 -7.35 9.71
CA PHE A 49 5.83 -7.44 8.51
C PHE A 49 7.18 -8.10 8.76
N ASN A 50 7.86 -7.97 9.90
CA ASN A 50 9.17 -8.61 10.10
C ASN A 50 9.07 -10.08 10.48
N LEU A 51 8.02 -10.49 11.18
CA LEU A 51 7.84 -11.89 11.58
C LEU A 51 7.10 -12.72 10.52
N SER A 52 6.45 -12.08 9.54
CA SER A 52 5.72 -12.80 8.51
C SER A 52 6.65 -13.31 7.39
N PRO A 53 6.35 -14.49 6.83
CA PRO A 53 7.09 -15.01 5.68
C PRO A 53 6.88 -14.11 4.46
N ILE A 54 7.89 -14.07 3.58
CA ILE A 54 7.92 -13.19 2.38
C ILE A 54 6.64 -13.30 1.54
N TRP A 55 6.12 -14.52 1.37
CA TRP A 55 4.86 -14.76 0.65
C TRP A 55 3.68 -14.01 1.27
N PHE A 56 3.59 -13.99 2.60
CA PHE A 56 2.54 -13.28 3.30
C PHE A 56 2.71 -11.77 3.18
N LYS A 57 3.95 -11.26 3.25
CA LYS A 57 4.24 -9.83 3.00
C LYS A 57 3.80 -9.38 1.60
N ARG A 58 4.03 -10.21 0.57
CA ARG A 58 3.55 -9.95 -0.80
C ARG A 58 2.04 -9.83 -0.85
N ILE A 59 1.33 -10.80 -0.27
CA ILE A 59 -0.13 -10.78 -0.21
C ILE A 59 -0.61 -9.53 0.53
N LEU A 60 0.02 -9.18 1.66
CA LEU A 60 -0.36 -8.03 2.46
C LEU A 60 -0.17 -6.71 1.70
N LEU A 61 0.95 -6.55 0.99
CA LEU A 61 1.22 -5.40 0.12
C LEU A 61 0.22 -5.33 -1.04
N PHE A 62 -0.10 -6.47 -1.65
CA PHE A 62 -1.06 -6.54 -2.74
C PHE A 62 -2.48 -6.18 -2.29
N VAL A 63 -2.92 -6.74 -1.17
CA VAL A 63 -4.23 -6.47 -0.57
C VAL A 63 -4.31 -5.01 -0.11
N PHE A 64 -3.25 -4.46 0.47
CA PHE A 64 -3.17 -3.03 0.81
C PHE A 64 -3.35 -2.16 -0.42
N GLY A 65 -2.63 -2.46 -1.51
CA GLY A 65 -2.75 -1.73 -2.76
C GLY A 65 -4.14 -1.81 -3.38
N LEU A 66 -4.75 -3.00 -3.38
CA LEU A 66 -6.13 -3.21 -3.80
C LEU A 66 -7.10 -2.35 -3.00
N PHE A 67 -7.03 -2.42 -1.67
CA PHE A 67 -7.92 -1.68 -0.79
C PHE A 67 -7.75 -0.16 -0.97
N TRP A 68 -6.52 0.31 -1.10
CA TRP A 68 -6.19 1.70 -1.36
C TRP A 68 -6.78 2.17 -2.70
N SER A 69 -6.49 1.46 -3.79
CA SER A 69 -7.00 1.80 -5.12
C SER A 69 -8.52 1.79 -5.15
N SER A 70 -9.17 0.75 -4.60
CA SER A 70 -10.64 0.66 -4.54
C SER A 70 -11.28 1.79 -3.73
N LEU A 71 -10.67 2.19 -2.61
CA LEU A 71 -11.18 3.29 -1.78
C LEU A 71 -11.15 4.61 -2.53
N PHE A 72 -10.03 4.97 -3.17
CA PHE A 72 -9.93 6.20 -3.94
C PHE A 72 -10.76 6.17 -5.23
N LEU A 73 -10.88 5.01 -5.87
CA LEU A 73 -11.73 4.82 -7.03
C LEU A 73 -13.21 4.98 -6.67
N PHE A 74 -13.63 4.52 -5.48
CA PHE A 74 -14.97 4.77 -4.97
C PHE A 74 -15.24 6.27 -4.74
N PHE A 75 -14.32 7.00 -4.11
CA PHE A 75 -14.44 8.46 -3.95
C PHE A 75 -14.48 9.19 -5.29
N PHE A 76 -13.67 8.74 -6.26
CA PHE A 76 -13.63 9.29 -7.61
C PHE A 76 -14.98 9.12 -8.34
N ILE A 77 -15.56 7.91 -8.31
CA ILE A 77 -16.85 7.63 -8.96
C ILE A 77 -18.00 8.38 -8.26
N THR A 78 -18.00 8.40 -6.92
CA THR A 78 -19.09 9.01 -6.15
C THR A 78 -19.07 10.54 -6.13
N GLY A 79 -18.04 11.19 -6.68
CA GLY A 79 -17.96 12.65 -6.69
C GLY A 79 -17.67 13.26 -5.32
N ARG A 80 -17.32 12.44 -4.31
CA ARG A 80 -17.17 12.88 -2.92
C ARG A 80 -15.71 13.28 -2.63
N TYR A 81 -15.28 14.41 -3.17
CA TYR A 81 -13.90 14.90 -3.09
C TYR A 81 -13.78 16.42 -3.16
#